data_AF-A0A093ZPT7-F1
#
_entry.id   AF-A0A093ZPT7-F1
#
_cell.length_a   1.000
_cell.length_b   1.000
_cell.length_c   1.000
_cell.angle_alpha   90.00
_cell.angle_beta   90.00
_cell.angle_gamma   90.00
#
_symmetry.space_group_name_H-M   'P 1'
#
loop_
_entity.id
_entity.type
_entity.pdbx_description
1 polymer ?
#
loop_
_entity_poly.entity_id
_entity_poly.type
_entity_poly.pdbx_seq_one_letter_code
_entity_poly.pdbx_strand_id
1 'polypeptide(L)'
;SEIPPIPAPLLDALLALEEPERSSKWLRCLFEEDKDEAITQIALWQAYQARFAHAVDNMGRPLLPAAEFIKNVSTTFAEKAAAQVQAGPVQKFIIKGIRLRDAPVDLTGRPYQKCLWTTPTPDGTGTRPCGAFFMEPAEMFTHIFSSHLRVPKAASPSPSPHTPSGEGAGEIAEPKTEGGKFTNDEGTYRCLWPGCTRFRNPIQIRPAQLAAHIKIHLPPPSPLGASAKQPSWVSPALTQSFSFLSTPVDERGDAAGIPLTAVLVLRNLARNLRRLGREEEEREDERENGGGRMVARYFGGVKGELWFVFAHNKSLASYLGDLLIAIAE
;
A
#
# COMPACT_ATOMS: atom_id res chain seq x y z
N SER A 1 -4.51 24.86 -3.15
CA SER A 1 -3.88 23.54 -3.29
C SER A 1 -2.85 23.62 -4.40
N GLU A 2 -1.56 23.57 -4.09
CA GLU A 2 -0.51 23.56 -5.10
C GLU A 2 -0.49 22.21 -5.81
N ILE A 3 -0.40 22.20 -7.14
CA ILE A 3 -0.24 20.96 -7.90
C ILE A 3 1.17 20.41 -7.65
N PRO A 4 1.31 19.12 -7.32
CA PRO A 4 2.60 18.50 -7.02
C PRO A 4 3.60 18.69 -8.16
N PRO A 5 4.91 18.74 -7.85
CA PRO A 5 5.96 18.80 -8.86
C PRO A 5 5.90 17.56 -9.75
N ILE A 6 5.92 17.78 -11.06
CA ILE A 6 5.95 16.72 -12.06
C ILE A 6 7.39 16.20 -12.16
N PRO A 7 7.61 14.88 -12.18
CA PRO A 7 8.92 14.30 -12.49
C PRO A 7 9.51 14.86 -13.79
N ALA A 8 10.82 15.14 -13.82
CA ALA A 8 11.48 15.68 -15.01
C ALA A 8 11.27 14.80 -16.27
N PRO A 9 11.41 13.45 -16.22
CA PRO A 9 11.18 12.61 -17.39
C PRO A 9 9.75 12.73 -17.95
N LEU A 10 8.76 12.91 -17.07
CA LEU A 10 7.36 13.09 -17.47
C LEU A 10 7.14 14.49 -18.06
N LEU A 11 7.79 15.51 -17.51
CA LEU A 11 7.73 16.86 -18.05
C LEU A 11 8.30 16.90 -19.48
N ASP A 12 9.45 16.27 -19.71
CA ASP A 12 10.08 16.20 -21.03
C ASP A 12 9.19 15.46 -22.04
N ALA A 13 8.64 14.32 -21.64
CA ALA A 13 7.71 13.56 -22.47
C ALA A 13 6.43 14.34 -22.81
N LEU A 14 5.91 15.14 -21.86
CA LEU A 14 4.74 16.00 -22.10
C LEU A 14 5.09 17.17 -23.02
N LEU A 15 6.27 17.78 -22.87
CA LEU A 15 6.71 18.91 -23.71
C LEU A 15 6.90 18.50 -25.18
N ALA A 16 7.25 17.25 -25.44
CA ALA A 16 7.35 16.70 -26.80
C ALA A 16 6.00 16.67 -27.54
N LEU A 17 4.87 16.69 -26.82
CA LEU A 17 3.53 16.64 -27.41
C LEU A 17 3.04 18.02 -27.87
N GLU A 18 2.20 18.05 -28.90
CA GLU A 18 1.47 19.23 -29.39
C GLU A 18 0.17 19.47 -28.66
N GLU A 19 -0.37 20.69 -28.75
CA GLU A 19 -1.73 20.96 -28.28
C GLU A 19 -2.76 20.48 -29.30
N PRO A 20 -3.90 19.91 -28.86
CA PRO A 20 -4.39 19.78 -27.48
C PRO A 20 -3.95 18.47 -26.77
N GLU A 21 -3.10 17.65 -27.40
CA GLU A 21 -2.72 16.35 -26.83
C GLU A 21 -1.93 16.50 -25.53
N ARG A 22 -1.00 17.46 -25.46
CA ARG A 22 -0.19 17.74 -24.26
C ARG A 22 -1.05 18.03 -23.05
N SER A 23 -2.01 18.96 -23.16
CA SER A 23 -2.95 19.26 -22.06
C SER A 23 -3.78 18.04 -21.68
N SER A 24 -4.28 17.28 -22.66
CA SER A 24 -5.04 16.04 -22.41
C SER A 24 -4.23 14.99 -21.66
N LYS A 25 -2.97 14.78 -22.04
CA LYS A 25 -2.06 13.82 -21.38
C LYS A 25 -1.66 14.31 -20.00
N TRP A 26 -1.34 15.60 -19.83
CA TRP A 26 -1.04 16.19 -18.54
C TRP A 26 -2.19 16.01 -17.53
N LEU A 27 -3.43 16.25 -17.98
CA LEU A 27 -4.63 15.99 -17.19
C LEU A 27 -4.72 14.53 -16.76
N ARG A 28 -4.57 13.57 -17.68
CA ARG A 28 -4.63 12.13 -17.35
C ARG A 28 -3.50 11.67 -16.41
N CYS A 29 -2.33 12.29 -16.51
CA CYS A 29 -1.17 12.01 -15.66
C CYS A 29 -1.35 12.48 -14.21
N LEU A 30 -2.06 13.60 -13.99
CA LEU A 30 -2.16 14.22 -12.66
C LEU A 30 -3.54 14.11 -12.02
N PHE A 31 -4.59 13.92 -12.83
CA PHE A 31 -5.96 13.90 -12.37
C PHE A 31 -6.62 12.56 -12.67
N GLU A 32 -7.59 12.24 -11.83
CA GLU A 32 -8.46 11.08 -12.00
C GLU A 32 -9.91 11.45 -11.72
N GLU A 33 -10.80 10.56 -12.13
CA GLU A 33 -12.24 10.74 -12.04
C GLU A 33 -12.69 10.55 -10.58
N ASP A 34 -13.44 11.51 -10.07
CA ASP A 34 -14.10 11.47 -8.77
C ASP A 34 -15.35 12.34 -8.82
N LYS A 35 -16.52 11.68 -8.80
CA LYS A 35 -17.84 12.31 -8.97
C LYS A 35 -18.18 13.32 -7.86
N ASP A 36 -17.57 13.17 -6.69
CA ASP A 36 -17.90 13.94 -5.49
C ASP A 36 -16.97 15.15 -5.31
N GLU A 37 -15.82 15.13 -5.98
CA GLU A 37 -14.82 16.20 -5.94
C GLU A 37 -14.95 17.22 -7.07
N ALA A 38 -14.38 18.41 -6.84
CA ALA A 38 -14.31 19.46 -7.83
C ALA A 38 -13.06 20.33 -7.66
N ILE A 39 -12.53 20.81 -8.79
CA ILE A 39 -11.43 21.77 -8.82
C ILE A 39 -11.86 23.08 -9.51
N THR A 40 -11.39 24.23 -9.02
CA THR A 40 -11.71 25.50 -9.67
C THR A 40 -11.04 25.61 -11.04
N GLN A 41 -11.74 26.17 -12.03
CA GLN A 41 -11.22 26.38 -13.39
C GLN A 41 -9.94 27.23 -13.39
N ILE A 42 -9.91 28.29 -12.58
CA ILE A 42 -8.75 29.18 -12.45
C ILE A 42 -7.53 28.44 -11.92
N ALA A 43 -7.66 27.64 -10.84
CA ALA A 43 -6.52 26.90 -10.30
C ALA A 43 -5.97 25.87 -11.30
N LEU A 44 -6.85 25.19 -12.03
CA LEU A 44 -6.45 24.20 -13.02
C LEU A 44 -5.70 24.85 -14.19
N TRP A 45 -6.23 25.96 -14.72
CA TRP A 45 -5.59 26.75 -15.78
C TRP A 45 -4.25 27.35 -15.33
N GLN A 46 -4.21 27.97 -14.16
CA GLN A 46 -2.98 28.58 -13.61
C GLN A 46 -1.89 27.53 -13.41
N ALA A 47 -2.24 26.33 -12.94
CA ALA A 47 -1.25 25.29 -12.72
C ALA A 47 -0.71 24.69 -14.04
N TYR A 48 -1.55 24.58 -15.07
CA TYR A 48 -1.11 24.21 -16.40
C TYR A 48 -0.19 25.29 -17.01
N GLN A 49 -0.57 26.57 -16.90
CA GLN A 49 0.25 27.69 -17.36
C GLN A 49 1.60 27.75 -16.62
N ALA A 50 1.59 27.68 -15.29
CA ALA A 50 2.79 27.69 -14.47
C ALA A 50 3.75 26.54 -14.83
N ARG A 51 3.23 25.43 -15.36
CA ARG A 51 4.04 24.27 -15.73
C ARG A 51 4.67 24.42 -17.11
N PHE A 52 3.93 24.92 -18.09
CA PHE A 52 4.36 24.84 -19.50
C PHE A 52 4.72 26.18 -20.12
N ALA A 53 4.20 27.32 -19.63
CA ALA A 53 4.32 28.61 -20.31
C ALA A 53 5.77 28.99 -20.64
N HIS A 54 6.68 28.90 -19.66
CA HIS A 54 8.10 29.23 -19.88
C HIS A 54 8.78 28.28 -20.88
N ALA A 55 8.48 26.98 -20.82
CA ALA A 55 9.10 25.99 -21.69
C ALA A 55 8.61 26.11 -23.14
N VAL A 56 7.31 26.36 -23.36
CA VAL A 56 6.76 26.48 -24.71
C VAL A 56 7.13 27.81 -25.38
N ASP A 57 7.25 28.89 -24.61
CA ASP A 57 7.73 30.19 -25.09
C ASP A 57 9.16 30.09 -25.64
N ASN A 58 10.06 29.43 -24.90
CA ASN A 58 11.42 29.14 -25.36
C ASN A 58 11.48 28.24 -26.62
N MET A 59 10.45 27.41 -26.85
CA MET A 59 10.32 26.57 -28.05
C MET A 59 9.59 27.27 -29.20
N GLY A 60 9.11 28.51 -29.02
CA GLY A 60 8.31 29.24 -30.01
C GLY A 60 6.95 28.60 -30.28
N ARG A 61 6.39 27.86 -29.32
CA ARG A 61 5.11 27.13 -29.46
C ARG A 61 4.02 27.79 -28.61
N PRO A 62 2.78 27.92 -29.12
CA PRO A 62 1.70 28.51 -28.34
C PRO A 62 1.21 27.55 -27.25
N LEU A 63 0.75 28.13 -26.14
CA LEU A 63 -0.03 27.44 -25.11
C LEU A 63 -1.52 27.51 -25.49
N LEU A 64 -2.32 26.52 -25.09
CA LEU A 64 -3.78 26.60 -25.28
C LEU A 64 -4.35 27.84 -24.58
N PRO A 65 -5.22 28.64 -25.21
CA PRO A 65 -5.96 29.70 -24.53
C PRO A 65 -6.85 29.13 -23.41
N ALA A 66 -7.12 29.93 -22.38
CA ALA A 66 -7.89 29.48 -21.21
C ALA A 66 -9.26 28.85 -21.58
N ALA A 67 -10.01 29.46 -22.51
CA ALA A 67 -11.31 28.95 -22.94
C ALA A 67 -11.20 27.57 -23.63
N GLU A 68 -10.24 27.41 -24.54
CA GLU A 68 -9.97 26.13 -25.23
C GLU A 68 -9.44 25.07 -24.26
N PHE A 69 -8.61 25.47 -23.29
CA PHE A 69 -8.15 24.58 -22.23
C PHE A 69 -9.31 24.04 -21.38
N ILE A 70 -10.21 24.91 -20.90
CA ILE A 70 -11.39 24.48 -20.11
C ILE A 70 -12.30 23.56 -20.92
N LYS A 71 -12.49 23.83 -22.22
CA LYS A 71 -13.20 22.93 -23.13
C LYS A 71 -12.50 21.59 -23.26
N ASN A 72 -11.17 21.59 -23.42
CA ASN A 72 -10.38 20.37 -23.54
C ASN A 72 -10.42 19.48 -22.27
N VAL A 73 -10.55 20.06 -21.08
CA VAL A 73 -10.73 19.29 -19.84
C VAL A 73 -11.99 18.42 -19.92
N SER A 74 -13.10 18.99 -20.39
CA SER A 74 -14.37 18.27 -20.55
C SER A 74 -14.25 17.19 -21.64
N THR A 75 -13.53 17.46 -22.73
CA THR A 75 -13.25 16.45 -23.77
C THR A 75 -12.36 15.31 -23.24
N THR A 76 -11.38 15.61 -22.40
CA THR A 76 -10.39 14.64 -21.90
C THR A 76 -11.03 13.57 -21.02
N PHE A 77 -12.01 13.95 -20.19
CA PHE A 77 -12.73 13.09 -19.25
C PHE A 77 -14.19 12.81 -19.66
N ALA A 78 -14.61 13.27 -20.85
CA ALA A 78 -15.95 13.12 -21.38
C ALA A 78 -17.04 13.52 -20.36
N GLU A 79 -18.12 12.72 -20.25
CA GLU A 79 -19.26 12.99 -19.35
C GLU A 79 -18.90 12.99 -17.86
N LYS A 80 -17.69 12.59 -17.50
CA LYS A 80 -17.26 12.45 -16.11
C LYS A 80 -16.67 13.73 -15.54
N ALA A 81 -16.30 14.70 -16.37
CA ALA A 81 -15.88 16.02 -15.92
C ALA A 81 -16.72 17.12 -16.60
N ALA A 82 -17.35 17.97 -15.79
CA ALA A 82 -18.21 19.03 -16.31
C ALA A 82 -17.83 20.38 -15.73
N ALA A 83 -17.68 21.38 -16.61
CA ALA A 83 -17.57 22.77 -16.23
C ALA A 83 -18.91 23.29 -15.70
N GLN A 84 -18.92 23.81 -14.47
CA GLN A 84 -20.13 24.29 -13.79
C GLN A 84 -19.86 25.56 -13.00
N VAL A 85 -20.91 26.36 -12.77
CA VAL A 85 -20.86 27.50 -11.86
C VAL A 85 -21.54 27.10 -10.56
N GLN A 86 -20.78 27.08 -9.48
CA GLN A 86 -21.33 26.83 -8.16
C GLN A 86 -21.97 28.12 -7.63
N ALA A 87 -23.28 28.06 -7.38
CA ALA A 87 -24.05 29.16 -6.83
C ALA A 87 -23.66 29.42 -5.35
N GLY A 88 -23.50 30.69 -5.00
CA GLY A 88 -23.14 31.15 -3.66
C GLY A 88 -22.95 32.67 -3.64
N PRO A 89 -22.55 33.26 -2.50
CA PRO A 89 -22.30 34.70 -2.38
C PRO A 89 -21.25 35.21 -3.37
N VAL A 90 -20.29 34.34 -3.72
CA VAL A 90 -19.31 34.54 -4.79
C VAL A 90 -19.44 33.36 -5.74
N GLN A 91 -19.70 33.64 -7.02
CA GLN A 91 -19.79 32.61 -8.05
C GLN A 91 -18.41 31.96 -8.24
N LYS A 92 -18.36 30.62 -8.12
CA LYS A 92 -17.12 29.85 -8.32
C LYS A 92 -17.26 28.98 -9.57
N PHE A 93 -16.37 29.21 -10.52
CA PHE A 93 -16.26 28.38 -11.73
C PHE A 93 -15.42 27.14 -11.42
N ILE A 94 -16.05 25.97 -11.49
CA ILE A 94 -15.44 24.68 -11.14
C ILE A 94 -15.51 23.70 -12.32
N ILE A 95 -14.65 22.70 -12.28
CA ILE A 95 -14.76 21.44 -13.01
C ILE A 95 -15.13 20.39 -11.96
N LYS A 96 -16.37 19.89 -12.02
CA LYS A 96 -16.84 18.81 -11.14
C LYS A 96 -16.54 17.46 -11.76
N GLY A 97 -16.21 16.46 -10.95
CA GLY A 97 -16.04 15.08 -11.40
C GLY A 97 -14.59 14.63 -11.55
N ILE A 98 -13.63 15.47 -11.15
CA ILE A 98 -12.20 15.14 -11.16
C ILE A 98 -11.53 15.59 -9.87
N ARG A 99 -10.48 14.86 -9.50
CA ARG A 99 -9.58 15.19 -8.41
C ARG A 99 -8.12 14.99 -8.82
N LEU A 100 -7.24 15.58 -8.03
CA LEU A 100 -5.81 15.34 -8.15
C LEU A 100 -5.48 13.92 -7.64
N ARG A 101 -4.62 13.19 -8.36
CA ARG A 101 -4.10 11.88 -7.93
C ARG A 101 -3.13 12.05 -6.77
N ASP A 102 -3.02 11.03 -5.92
CA ASP A 102 -2.04 11.02 -4.82
C ASP A 102 -0.59 10.92 -5.33
N ALA A 103 -0.42 10.26 -6.48
CA ALA A 103 0.82 10.20 -7.22
C ALA A 103 0.57 10.38 -8.73
N PRO A 104 1.45 11.10 -9.45
CA PRO A 104 1.38 11.19 -10.90
C PRO A 104 1.50 9.80 -11.53
N VAL A 105 0.95 9.64 -12.72
CA VAL A 105 1.19 8.48 -13.59
C VAL A 105 1.94 8.93 -14.85
N ASP A 106 2.72 8.03 -15.45
CA ASP A 106 3.36 8.28 -16.74
C ASP A 106 2.34 8.27 -17.90
N LEU A 107 2.81 8.45 -19.13
CA LEU A 107 1.95 8.43 -20.33
C LEU A 107 1.29 7.06 -20.60
N THR A 108 1.78 5.99 -19.95
CA THR A 108 1.26 4.62 -20.05
C THR A 108 0.30 4.27 -18.89
N GLY A 109 0.18 5.14 -17.89
CA GLY A 109 -0.64 4.95 -16.70
C GLY A 109 0.06 4.21 -15.55
N ARG A 110 1.39 4.05 -15.59
CA ARG A 110 2.19 3.52 -14.48
C ARG A 110 2.36 4.60 -13.40
N PRO A 111 2.04 4.31 -12.13
CA PRO A 111 2.15 5.30 -11.05
C PRO A 111 3.60 5.53 -10.63
N TYR A 112 3.95 6.79 -10.41
CA TYR A 112 5.19 7.20 -9.78
C TYR A 112 5.18 6.91 -8.28
N GLN A 113 6.36 6.68 -7.74
CA GLN A 113 6.60 6.39 -6.34
C GLN A 113 7.10 7.64 -5.65
N LYS A 114 6.44 8.01 -4.54
CA LYS A 114 6.75 9.23 -3.79
C LYS A 114 7.91 8.98 -2.82
N CYS A 115 8.91 9.85 -2.83
CA CYS A 115 9.91 9.93 -1.78
C CYS A 115 9.25 10.47 -0.51
N LEU A 116 9.18 9.62 0.53
CA LEU A 116 8.58 9.95 1.82
C LEU A 116 9.59 10.51 2.83
N TRP A 117 10.82 10.76 2.40
CA TRP A 117 11.85 11.30 3.29
C TRP A 117 11.39 12.60 3.95
N THR A 118 11.47 12.67 5.26
CA THR A 118 10.97 13.82 6.02
C THR A 118 11.98 14.97 5.95
N THR A 119 11.54 16.13 5.48
CA THR A 119 12.34 17.37 5.41
C THR A 119 11.70 18.47 6.26
N PRO A 120 12.47 19.43 6.78
CA PRO A 120 11.92 20.61 7.45
C PRO A 120 11.05 21.42 6.49
N THR A 121 9.96 22.01 6.99
CA THR A 121 9.20 23.00 6.21
C THR A 121 10.06 24.24 5.95
N PRO A 122 9.80 24.99 4.85
CA PRO A 122 10.54 26.23 4.57
C PRO A 122 10.49 27.24 5.73
N ASP A 123 9.35 27.29 6.42
CA ASP A 123 9.13 28.17 7.57
C ASP A 123 9.79 27.65 8.87
N GLY A 124 10.40 26.46 8.83
CA GLY A 124 11.08 25.84 9.98
C GLY A 124 10.16 25.33 11.10
N THR A 125 8.85 25.55 10.99
CA THR A 125 7.84 25.26 12.02
C THR A 125 7.44 23.78 12.12
N GLY A 126 7.78 22.97 11.12
CA GLY A 126 7.35 21.59 11.07
C GLY A 126 8.16 20.74 10.10
N THR A 127 7.60 19.59 9.76
CA THR A 127 8.20 18.67 8.79
C THR A 127 7.19 18.28 7.73
N ARG A 128 7.68 18.05 6.51
CA ARG A 128 6.89 17.58 5.38
C ARG A 128 7.62 16.46 4.65
N PRO A 129 6.92 15.55 3.96
CA PRO A 129 7.60 14.62 3.06
C PRO A 129 8.27 15.40 1.92
N CYS A 130 9.41 14.88 1.44
CA CYS A 130 10.14 15.44 0.31
C CYS A 130 9.23 15.66 -0.90
N GLY A 131 8.42 14.66 -1.25
CA GLY A 131 7.41 14.79 -2.30
C GLY A 131 7.95 14.71 -3.73
N ALA A 132 9.24 14.39 -3.93
CA ALA A 132 9.76 14.01 -5.23
C ALA A 132 9.22 12.63 -5.67
N PHE A 133 9.11 12.41 -6.97
CA PHE A 133 8.47 11.25 -7.56
C PHE A 133 9.42 10.53 -8.52
N PHE A 134 9.48 9.19 -8.45
CA PHE A 134 10.42 8.34 -9.20
C PHE A 134 9.69 7.14 -9.80
N MET A 135 10.15 6.64 -10.95
CA MET A 135 9.62 5.40 -11.54
C MET A 135 10.33 4.19 -10.93
N GLU A 136 11.66 4.27 -10.84
CA GLU A 136 12.49 3.15 -10.43
C GLU A 136 13.06 3.37 -9.02
N PRO A 137 13.05 2.32 -8.16
CA PRO A 137 13.61 2.41 -6.80
C PRO A 137 15.08 2.86 -6.77
N ALA A 138 15.86 2.52 -7.80
CA ALA A 138 17.27 2.93 -7.94
C ALA A 138 17.44 4.45 -8.11
N GLU A 139 16.50 5.12 -8.81
CA GLU A 139 16.49 6.57 -8.96
C GLU A 139 16.17 7.24 -7.63
N MET A 140 15.16 6.74 -6.92
CA MET A 140 14.81 7.22 -5.58
C MET A 140 15.96 7.03 -4.59
N PHE A 141 16.65 5.89 -4.65
CA PHE A 141 17.84 5.63 -3.84
C PHE A 141 18.93 6.69 -4.08
N THR A 142 19.23 6.94 -5.35
CA THR A 142 20.24 7.94 -5.76
C THR A 142 19.83 9.34 -5.31
N HIS A 143 18.54 9.67 -5.39
CA HIS A 143 17.99 10.92 -4.87
C HIS A 143 18.15 11.04 -3.35
N ILE A 144 17.82 10.00 -2.57
CA ILE A 144 17.96 10.03 -1.11
C ILE A 144 19.43 10.25 -0.72
N PHE A 145 20.35 9.53 -1.35
CA PHE A 145 21.78 9.63 -1.06
C PHE A 145 22.34 11.02 -1.39
N SER A 146 21.97 11.57 -2.54
CA SER A 146 22.47 12.87 -2.98
C SER A 146 21.78 14.06 -2.30
N SER A 147 20.45 14.03 -2.16
CA SER A 147 19.65 15.20 -1.79
C SER A 147 19.36 15.29 -0.29
N HIS A 148 19.32 14.15 0.40
CA HIS A 148 18.94 14.10 1.81
C HIS A 148 20.10 13.72 2.71
N LEU A 149 20.84 12.67 2.35
CA LEU A 149 22.04 12.27 3.07
C LEU A 149 23.26 13.12 2.65
N ARG A 150 23.21 13.74 1.47
CA ARG A 150 24.30 14.55 0.90
C ARG A 150 25.64 13.81 0.86
N VAL A 151 25.59 12.51 0.54
CA VAL A 151 26.80 11.69 0.39
C VAL A 151 27.56 12.19 -0.85
N PRO A 152 28.85 12.52 -0.74
CA PRO A 152 29.66 12.92 -1.88
C PRO A 152 29.66 11.83 -2.97
N LYS A 153 29.65 12.25 -4.24
CA LYS A 153 29.91 11.32 -5.35
C LYS A 153 31.42 11.12 -5.46
N ALA A 154 31.86 9.87 -5.61
CA ALA A 154 33.24 9.56 -5.92
C ALA A 154 33.58 10.19 -7.27
N ALA A 155 34.61 11.03 -7.30
CA ALA A 155 35.15 11.52 -8.56
C ALA A 155 35.59 10.32 -9.39
N SER A 156 35.15 10.25 -10.66
CA SER A 156 35.66 9.25 -11.60
C SER A 156 37.20 9.35 -11.63
N PRO A 157 37.94 8.23 -11.51
CA PRO A 157 39.39 8.30 -11.63
C PRO A 157 39.74 8.70 -13.07
N SER A 158 40.45 9.83 -13.19
CA SER A 158 41.09 10.29 -14.42
C SER A 158 42.06 9.20 -14.95
N PRO A 159 42.16 8.97 -16.26
CA PRO A 159 43.01 7.92 -16.80
C PRO A 159 44.48 8.37 -16.74
N SER A 160 45.29 7.63 -16.00
CA SER A 160 46.75 7.71 -16.05
C SER A 160 47.33 6.36 -16.48
N PRO A 161 48.50 6.34 -17.14
CA PRO A 161 48.86 5.34 -18.13
C PRO A 161 49.56 4.11 -17.54
N HIS A 162 49.19 2.94 -18.08
CA HIS A 162 49.96 1.71 -18.27
C HIS A 162 50.97 1.26 -17.19
N THR A 163 50.71 0.07 -16.64
CA THR A 163 51.72 -1.00 -16.51
C THR A 163 51.03 -2.36 -16.75
N PRO A 164 51.54 -3.23 -17.62
CA PRO A 164 50.93 -4.54 -17.88
C PRO A 164 51.58 -5.61 -17.01
N SER A 165 50.80 -6.39 -16.27
CA SER A 165 51.25 -7.66 -15.67
C SER A 165 50.05 -8.53 -15.27
N GLY A 166 49.94 -9.71 -15.86
CA GLY A 166 49.41 -10.91 -15.20
C GLY A 166 47.90 -11.16 -15.20
N GLU A 167 47.46 -11.92 -16.21
CA GLU A 167 46.61 -13.14 -16.14
C GLU A 167 45.60 -13.32 -14.98
N GLY A 168 44.35 -13.63 -15.34
CA GLY A 168 43.55 -14.62 -14.58
C GLY A 168 42.08 -14.31 -14.31
N ALA A 169 41.23 -15.12 -14.95
CA ALA A 169 39.90 -15.56 -14.50
C ALA A 169 38.75 -14.53 -14.44
N GLY A 170 37.74 -14.80 -15.27
CA GLY A 170 36.49 -14.05 -15.32
C GLY A 170 35.64 -14.25 -14.07
N GLU A 171 35.00 -13.17 -13.66
CA GLU A 171 33.83 -13.18 -12.78
C GLU A 171 32.73 -12.33 -13.39
N ILE A 172 31.52 -12.81 -13.15
CA ILE A 172 30.28 -12.52 -13.84
C ILE A 172 29.90 -11.05 -13.65
N ALA A 173 29.69 -10.34 -14.77
CA ALA A 173 29.24 -8.96 -14.77
C ALA A 173 27.80 -8.87 -14.25
N GLU A 174 27.65 -8.40 -13.01
CA GLU A 174 26.38 -7.86 -12.52
C GLU A 174 25.91 -6.71 -13.43
N PRO A 175 24.59 -6.55 -13.65
CA PRO A 175 24.07 -5.54 -14.55
C PRO A 175 24.42 -4.14 -14.02
N LYS A 176 25.31 -3.45 -14.75
CA LYS A 176 25.71 -2.07 -14.50
C LYS A 176 24.51 -1.14 -14.68
N THR A 177 23.83 -0.83 -13.59
CA THR A 177 23.04 0.41 -13.49
C THR A 177 24.01 1.56 -13.25
N GLU A 178 24.03 2.55 -14.16
CA GLU A 178 24.84 3.77 -14.13
C GLU A 178 24.44 4.75 -13.00
N GLY A 179 24.36 4.27 -11.76
CA GLY A 179 24.21 5.10 -10.57
C GLY A 179 25.58 5.54 -10.09
N GLY A 180 25.86 6.85 -10.14
CA GLY A 180 27.14 7.43 -9.72
C GLY A 180 27.61 6.87 -8.38
N LYS A 181 28.82 6.29 -8.36
CA LYS A 181 29.42 5.70 -7.16
C LYS A 181 29.50 6.76 -6.07
N PHE A 182 28.77 6.60 -4.98
CA PHE A 182 28.91 7.45 -3.79
C PHE A 182 30.21 7.09 -3.05
N THR A 183 30.85 8.06 -2.40
CA THR A 183 31.99 7.74 -1.53
C THR A 183 31.50 6.93 -0.32
N ASN A 184 32.40 6.16 0.29
CA ASN A 184 32.08 5.31 1.43
C ASN A 184 32.80 5.76 2.71
N ASP A 185 33.15 7.04 2.76
CA ASP A 185 33.82 7.65 3.91
C ASP A 185 32.85 7.74 5.09
N GLU A 186 33.36 7.55 6.30
CA GLU A 186 32.55 7.64 7.52
C GLU A 186 32.00 9.06 7.68
N GLY A 187 30.71 9.14 7.99
CA GLY A 187 30.03 10.40 8.22
C GLY A 187 28.87 10.24 9.18
N THR A 188 28.36 11.37 9.66
CA THR A 188 27.22 11.40 10.57
C THR A 188 25.92 11.46 9.78
N TYR A 189 25.16 10.37 9.81
CA TYR A 189 23.92 10.23 9.06
C TYR A 189 22.75 9.83 9.97
N ARG A 190 21.53 10.08 9.50
CA ARG A 190 20.29 9.57 10.10
C ARG A 190 19.27 9.26 9.01
N CYS A 191 18.41 8.30 9.27
CA CYS A 191 17.25 7.99 8.45
C CYS A 191 16.04 8.79 8.94
N LEU A 192 15.46 9.61 8.06
CA LEU A 192 14.24 10.38 8.32
C LEU A 192 13.03 9.80 7.54
N TRP A 193 13.09 8.51 7.21
CA TRP A 193 11.94 7.83 6.66
C TRP A 193 10.84 7.69 7.73
N PRO A 194 9.56 7.90 7.39
CA PRO A 194 8.47 7.79 8.34
C PRO A 194 8.44 6.42 9.02
N GLY A 195 8.35 6.41 10.35
CA GLY A 195 8.32 5.19 11.15
C GLY A 195 9.66 4.46 11.33
N CYS A 196 10.78 4.98 10.79
CA CYS A 196 12.08 4.36 11.01
C CYS A 196 12.56 4.51 12.47
N THR A 197 12.86 3.38 13.12
CA THR A 197 13.37 3.34 14.50
C THR A 197 14.88 3.10 14.57
N ARG A 198 15.47 2.39 13.59
CA ARG A 198 16.85 1.89 13.66
C ARG A 198 17.93 2.98 13.57
N PHE A 199 17.77 3.95 12.67
CA PHE A 199 18.75 5.01 12.43
C PHE A 199 18.15 6.41 12.59
N ARG A 200 17.19 6.57 13.51
CA ARG A 200 16.48 7.84 13.72
C ARG A 200 17.38 8.95 14.24
N ASN A 201 18.33 8.60 15.10
CA ASN A 201 19.29 9.53 15.67
C ASN A 201 20.56 9.59 14.80
N PRO A 202 21.23 10.77 14.72
CA PRO A 202 22.52 10.89 14.05
C PRO A 202 23.54 9.87 14.58
N ILE A 203 24.16 9.12 13.69
CA ILE A 203 25.18 8.12 14.01
C ILE A 203 26.34 8.21 13.01
N GLN A 204 27.56 7.94 13.48
CA GLN A 204 28.71 7.74 12.60
C GLN A 204 28.58 6.38 11.91
N ILE A 205 28.38 6.38 10.60
CA ILE A 205 28.19 5.17 9.81
C ILE A 205 28.72 5.38 8.38
N ARG A 206 29.19 4.29 7.77
CA ARG A 206 29.58 4.31 6.36
C ARG A 206 28.35 4.28 5.44
N PRO A 207 28.31 5.09 4.37
CA PRO A 207 27.22 5.12 3.40
C PRO A 207 26.80 3.73 2.87
N ALA A 208 27.73 2.80 2.65
CA ALA A 208 27.42 1.44 2.21
C ALA A 208 26.59 0.63 3.22
N GLN A 209 26.83 0.81 4.52
CA GLN A 209 26.03 0.14 5.57
C GLN A 209 24.65 0.77 5.66
N LEU A 210 24.57 2.09 5.55
CA LEU A 210 23.29 2.80 5.51
C LEU A 210 22.50 2.49 4.23
N ALA A 211 23.16 2.18 3.11
CA ALA A 211 22.52 1.82 1.84
C ALA A 211 21.64 0.57 1.98
N ALA A 212 22.16 -0.48 2.64
CA ALA A 212 21.39 -1.69 2.92
C ALA A 212 20.12 -1.38 3.73
N HIS A 213 20.21 -0.42 4.65
CA HIS A 213 19.05 0.05 5.41
C HIS A 213 18.10 0.93 4.59
N ILE A 214 18.57 1.79 3.70
CA ILE A 214 17.65 2.60 2.89
C ILE A 214 16.86 1.72 1.91
N LYS A 215 17.48 0.66 1.39
CA LYS A 215 16.81 -0.28 0.47
C LYS A 215 15.54 -0.93 1.04
N ILE A 216 15.44 -1.12 2.35
CA ILE A 216 14.22 -1.67 2.97
C ILE A 216 13.03 -0.70 2.98
N HIS A 217 13.29 0.61 2.80
CA HIS A 217 12.26 1.63 2.72
C HIS A 217 11.79 1.90 1.30
N LEU A 218 12.58 1.50 0.31
CA LEU A 218 12.23 1.71 -1.08
C LEU A 218 11.04 0.81 -1.43
N PRO A 219 9.99 1.38 -2.07
CA PRO A 219 8.89 0.57 -2.56
C PRO A 219 9.38 -0.44 -3.60
N PRO A 220 8.72 -1.60 -3.74
CA PRO A 220 9.05 -2.57 -4.77
C PRO A 220 8.90 -1.93 -6.16
N PRO A 221 9.68 -2.35 -7.17
CA PRO A 221 9.52 -1.83 -8.52
C PRO A 221 8.08 -2.07 -9.01
N SER A 222 7.46 -1.03 -9.58
CA SER A 222 6.11 -1.13 -10.12
C SER A 222 6.10 -2.17 -11.25
N PRO A 223 5.26 -3.22 -11.19
CA PRO A 223 5.22 -4.27 -12.21
C PRO A 223 5.06 -3.66 -13.61
N LEU A 224 5.77 -4.21 -14.59
CA LEU A 224 5.56 -3.86 -16.00
C LEU A 224 4.11 -4.22 -16.37
N GLY A 225 3.28 -3.20 -16.65
CA GLY A 225 1.84 -3.37 -16.90
C GLY A 225 0.91 -3.10 -15.70
N ALA A 226 1.44 -2.69 -14.54
CA ALA A 226 0.63 -2.15 -13.45
C ALA A 226 0.08 -0.77 -13.85
N SER A 227 -1.05 -0.78 -14.57
CA SER A 227 -1.90 0.40 -14.70
C SER A 227 -2.61 0.64 -13.38
N ALA A 228 -2.79 1.90 -12.99
CA ALA A 228 -3.68 2.29 -11.90
C ALA A 228 -5.14 1.93 -12.25
N LYS A 229 -5.49 0.64 -12.17
CA LYS A 229 -6.84 0.12 -12.43
C LYS A 229 -7.82 0.51 -11.33
N GLN A 230 -7.31 0.86 -10.14
CA GLN A 230 -8.10 1.39 -9.05
C GLN A 230 -7.76 2.86 -8.80
N PRO A 231 -8.76 3.73 -8.52
CA PRO A 231 -8.53 5.12 -8.17
C PRO A 231 -7.63 5.23 -6.93
N SER A 232 -6.76 6.23 -6.88
CA SER A 232 -5.79 6.34 -5.77
C SER A 232 -6.46 6.59 -4.42
N TRP A 233 -7.66 7.16 -4.43
CA TRP A 233 -8.47 7.41 -3.23
C TRP A 233 -9.16 6.18 -2.64
N VAL A 234 -9.18 5.04 -3.34
CA VAL A 234 -9.73 3.79 -2.81
C VAL A 234 -8.67 3.11 -1.96
N SER A 235 -8.79 3.24 -0.64
CA SER A 235 -7.95 2.47 0.29
C SER A 235 -8.40 1.00 0.28
N PRO A 236 -7.50 0.04 0.04
CA PRO A 236 -7.86 -1.37 0.09
C PRO A 236 -8.37 -1.72 1.49
N ALA A 237 -9.47 -2.48 1.56
CA ALA A 237 -10.01 -2.94 2.83
C ALA A 237 -8.96 -3.75 3.60
N LEU A 238 -8.84 -3.51 4.90
CA LEU A 238 -7.97 -4.30 5.77
C LEU A 238 -8.47 -5.76 5.76
N THR A 239 -7.73 -6.65 5.10
CA THR A 239 -8.06 -8.07 5.07
C THR A 239 -7.38 -8.78 6.24
N GLN A 240 -8.18 -9.45 7.07
CA GLN A 240 -7.67 -10.36 8.09
C GLN A 240 -7.82 -11.79 7.58
N SER A 241 -6.72 -12.53 7.53
CA SER A 241 -6.74 -13.95 7.23
C SER A 241 -7.04 -14.77 8.48
N PHE A 242 -7.97 -15.71 8.35
CA PHE A 242 -8.32 -16.66 9.41
C PHE A 242 -8.03 -18.07 8.92
N SER A 243 -7.35 -18.86 9.75
CA SER A 243 -7.08 -20.28 9.49
C SER A 243 -8.10 -21.13 10.25
N PHE A 244 -8.80 -22.02 9.54
CA PHE A 244 -9.77 -22.94 10.13
C PHE A 244 -9.27 -24.39 10.01
N LEU A 245 -9.66 -25.23 10.95
CA LEU A 245 -9.48 -26.67 10.88
C LEU A 245 -10.32 -27.22 9.72
N SER A 246 -9.69 -28.05 8.89
CA SER A 246 -10.36 -28.72 7.79
C SER A 246 -11.05 -29.99 8.29
N THR A 247 -12.32 -30.15 7.97
CA THR A 247 -13.07 -31.39 8.21
C THR A 247 -13.74 -31.80 6.91
N PRO A 248 -13.69 -33.10 6.54
CA PRO A 248 -14.36 -33.58 5.34
C PRO A 248 -15.84 -33.17 5.35
N VAL A 249 -16.36 -32.82 4.17
CA VAL A 249 -17.77 -32.47 3.99
C VAL A 249 -18.39 -33.33 2.89
N ASP A 250 -19.70 -33.52 2.96
CA ASP A 250 -20.47 -34.20 1.92
C ASP A 250 -20.84 -33.26 0.75
N GLU A 251 -21.62 -33.76 -0.20
CA GLU A 251 -22.07 -33.01 -1.38
C GLU A 251 -22.95 -31.78 -1.04
N ARG A 252 -23.50 -31.73 0.18
CA ARG A 252 -24.33 -30.63 0.69
C ARG A 252 -23.50 -29.62 1.50
N GLY A 253 -22.21 -29.89 1.69
CA GLY A 253 -21.32 -29.08 2.53
C GLY A 253 -21.48 -29.33 4.03
N ASP A 254 -22.17 -30.41 4.42
CA ASP A 254 -22.31 -30.81 5.83
C ASP A 254 -21.10 -31.62 6.28
N ALA A 255 -20.77 -31.59 7.57
CA ALA A 255 -19.63 -32.32 8.10
C ALA A 255 -19.76 -33.84 7.84
N ALA A 256 -18.65 -34.50 7.55
CA ALA A 256 -18.63 -35.92 7.23
C ALA A 256 -17.38 -36.62 7.79
N GLY A 257 -17.47 -37.95 7.86
CA GLY A 257 -16.37 -38.81 8.25
C GLY A 257 -16.11 -38.86 9.76
N ILE A 258 -14.88 -39.26 10.11
CA ILE A 258 -14.47 -39.56 11.48
C ILE A 258 -14.73 -38.39 12.46
N PRO A 259 -14.43 -37.13 12.12
CA PRO A 259 -14.66 -36.02 13.04
C PRO A 259 -16.14 -35.82 13.41
N LEU A 260 -17.06 -35.93 12.44
CA LEU A 260 -18.49 -35.87 12.72
C LEU A 260 -18.92 -37.03 13.62
N THR A 261 -18.54 -38.25 13.28
CA THR A 261 -18.88 -39.44 14.06
C THR A 261 -18.39 -39.31 15.51
N ALA A 262 -17.17 -38.82 15.73
CA ALA A 262 -16.63 -38.59 17.07
C ALA A 262 -17.48 -37.62 17.87
N VAL A 263 -17.87 -36.47 17.30
CA VAL A 263 -18.71 -35.47 17.99
C VAL A 263 -20.09 -36.05 18.33
N LEU A 264 -20.70 -36.83 17.43
CA LEU A 264 -21.99 -37.48 17.67
C LEU A 264 -21.92 -38.52 18.80
N VAL A 265 -20.84 -39.31 18.84
CA VAL A 265 -20.60 -40.28 19.92
C VAL A 265 -20.42 -39.56 21.26
N LEU A 266 -19.58 -38.52 21.31
CA LEU A 266 -19.39 -37.71 22.52
C LEU A 266 -20.70 -37.08 23.00
N ARG A 267 -21.55 -36.61 22.08
CA ARG A 267 -22.85 -36.01 22.42
C ARG A 267 -23.80 -37.03 23.05
N ASN A 268 -23.85 -38.24 22.48
CA ASN A 268 -24.67 -39.31 23.03
C ASN A 268 -24.14 -39.78 24.39
N LEU A 269 -22.80 -39.85 24.56
CA LEU A 269 -22.18 -40.15 25.86
C LEU A 269 -22.54 -39.11 26.92
N ALA A 270 -22.43 -37.81 26.60
CA ALA A 270 -22.79 -36.74 27.53
C ALA A 270 -24.25 -36.86 28.01
N ARG A 271 -25.18 -37.08 27.08
CA ARG A 271 -26.61 -37.28 27.41
C ARG A 271 -26.86 -38.51 28.27
N ASN A 272 -26.21 -39.64 27.97
CA ASN A 272 -26.37 -40.88 28.71
C ASN A 272 -25.76 -40.80 30.12
N LEU A 273 -24.57 -40.22 30.26
CA LEU A 273 -23.94 -40.00 31.56
C LEU A 273 -24.81 -39.14 32.46
N ARG A 274 -25.48 -38.13 31.90
CA ARG A 274 -26.44 -37.30 32.66
C ARG A 274 -27.70 -38.05 33.06
N ARG A 275 -28.19 -38.98 32.23
CA ARG A 275 -29.33 -39.83 32.59
C ARG A 275 -28.95 -40.77 33.73
N LEU A 276 -27.80 -41.43 33.63
CA LEU A 276 -27.28 -42.32 34.66
C LEU A 276 -27.01 -41.59 35.97
N GLY A 277 -26.37 -40.43 35.92
CA GLY A 277 -26.14 -39.61 37.11
C GLY A 277 -27.45 -39.21 37.81
N ARG A 278 -28.53 -38.92 37.06
CA ARG A 278 -29.85 -38.68 37.66
C ARG A 278 -30.43 -39.93 38.31
N GLU A 279 -30.34 -41.09 37.65
CA GLU A 279 -30.83 -42.37 38.18
C GLU A 279 -30.06 -42.82 39.45
N GLU A 280 -28.77 -42.50 39.56
CA GLU A 280 -27.94 -42.75 40.76
C GLU A 280 -28.29 -41.77 41.89
N GLU A 281 -28.41 -40.48 41.60
CA GLU A 281 -28.71 -39.46 42.62
C GLU A 281 -30.15 -39.57 43.16
N GLU A 282 -31.12 -40.01 42.33
CA GLU A 282 -32.48 -40.34 42.78
C GLU A 282 -32.52 -41.51 43.78
N ARG A 283 -31.49 -42.36 43.80
CA ARG A 283 -31.34 -43.47 44.76
C ARG A 283 -30.63 -43.06 46.05
N GLU A 284 -29.89 -41.96 46.05
CA GLU A 284 -29.02 -41.53 47.16
C GLU A 284 -29.61 -40.39 48.02
N ASP A 285 -30.86 -39.96 47.79
CA ASP A 285 -31.55 -38.87 48.55
C ASP A 285 -30.77 -37.52 48.60
N GLU A 286 -29.73 -37.35 47.76
CA GLU A 286 -28.94 -36.12 47.67
C GLU A 286 -29.47 -35.20 46.55
N ARG A 287 -30.16 -34.12 46.95
CA ARG A 287 -30.86 -33.17 46.07
C ARG A 287 -30.01 -32.02 45.50
N GLU A 288 -28.68 -32.12 45.44
CA GLU A 288 -27.87 -30.92 45.17
C GLU A 288 -27.04 -30.88 43.88
N ASN A 289 -27.09 -31.84 42.94
CA ASN A 289 -26.55 -31.55 41.59
C ASN A 289 -26.99 -32.52 40.47
N GLY A 290 -28.28 -32.49 40.11
CA GLY A 290 -28.91 -33.37 39.13
C GLY A 290 -28.04 -33.75 37.92
N GLY A 291 -27.52 -34.97 37.89
CA GLY A 291 -26.82 -35.64 36.78
C GLY A 291 -25.53 -34.97 36.24
N GLY A 292 -25.28 -33.71 36.60
CA GLY A 292 -24.18 -32.90 36.06
C GLY A 292 -22.81 -33.27 36.64
N ARG A 293 -22.77 -33.87 37.85
CA ARG A 293 -21.53 -34.30 38.50
C ARG A 293 -20.78 -35.35 37.68
N MET A 294 -21.51 -36.32 37.13
CA MET A 294 -20.92 -37.37 36.29
C MET A 294 -20.41 -36.79 34.96
N VAL A 295 -21.18 -35.91 34.32
CA VAL A 295 -20.76 -35.26 33.06
C VAL A 295 -19.50 -34.41 33.27
N ALA A 296 -19.46 -33.59 34.32
CA ALA A 296 -18.30 -32.76 34.65
C ALA A 296 -17.03 -33.59 34.91
N ARG A 297 -17.17 -34.77 35.53
CA ARG A 297 -16.05 -35.69 35.80
C ARG A 297 -15.38 -36.18 34.50
N TYR A 298 -16.15 -36.48 33.46
CA TYR A 298 -15.62 -37.03 32.21
C TYR A 298 -15.24 -35.96 31.17
N PHE A 299 -16.00 -34.85 31.11
CA PHE A 299 -15.79 -33.81 30.10
C PHE A 299 -15.01 -32.60 30.61
N GLY A 300 -14.84 -32.44 31.93
CA GLY A 300 -14.17 -31.27 32.52
C GLY A 300 -12.74 -31.08 32.00
N GLY A 301 -12.00 -32.17 31.81
CA GLY A 301 -10.61 -32.14 31.33
C GLY A 301 -10.44 -31.86 29.84
N VAL A 302 -11.49 -31.96 29.02
CA VAL A 302 -11.44 -31.76 27.56
C VAL A 302 -12.28 -30.58 27.08
N LYS A 303 -12.88 -29.85 28.02
CA LYS A 303 -13.82 -28.76 27.71
C LYS A 303 -13.14 -27.64 26.91
N GLY A 304 -11.88 -27.32 27.23
CA GLY A 304 -11.12 -26.28 26.53
C GLY A 304 -10.86 -26.63 25.07
N GLU A 305 -10.50 -27.88 24.80
CA GLU A 305 -10.25 -28.42 23.47
C GLU A 305 -11.53 -28.45 22.64
N LEU A 306 -12.66 -28.82 23.23
CA LEU A 306 -13.96 -28.79 22.55
C LEU A 306 -14.34 -27.35 22.15
N TRP A 307 -14.12 -26.36 23.02
CA TRP A 307 -14.32 -24.94 22.68
C TRP A 307 -13.35 -24.45 21.60
N PHE A 308 -12.10 -24.92 21.63
CA PHE A 308 -11.14 -24.60 20.59
C PHE A 308 -11.60 -25.10 19.22
N VAL A 309 -12.02 -26.38 19.12
CA VAL A 309 -12.52 -26.93 17.85
C VAL A 309 -13.80 -26.22 17.43
N PHE A 310 -14.72 -25.91 18.36
CA PHE A 310 -15.93 -25.16 18.05
C PHE A 310 -15.64 -23.80 17.41
N ALA A 311 -14.65 -23.05 17.94
CA ALA A 311 -14.28 -21.74 17.41
C ALA A 311 -13.51 -21.79 16.09
N HIS A 312 -12.76 -22.88 15.84
CA HIS A 312 -11.84 -22.98 14.70
C HIS A 312 -12.29 -23.96 13.62
N ASN A 313 -13.45 -24.61 13.75
CA ASN A 313 -13.96 -25.57 12.77
C ASN A 313 -15.40 -25.23 12.36
N LYS A 314 -15.56 -24.67 11.15
CA LYS A 314 -16.88 -24.19 10.69
C LYS A 314 -17.87 -25.31 10.43
N SER A 315 -17.45 -26.43 9.85
CA SER A 315 -18.36 -27.51 9.48
C SER A 315 -18.84 -28.30 10.71
N LEU A 316 -18.03 -28.41 11.75
CA LEU A 316 -18.43 -29.07 13.00
C LEU A 316 -19.10 -28.14 14.02
N ALA A 317 -19.12 -26.82 13.80
CA ALA A 317 -19.53 -25.85 14.80
C ALA A 317 -20.95 -26.13 15.35
N SER A 318 -21.92 -26.45 14.49
CA SER A 318 -23.29 -26.80 14.91
C SER A 318 -23.33 -28.03 15.82
N TYR A 319 -22.64 -29.10 15.42
CA TYR A 319 -22.58 -30.36 16.17
C TYR A 319 -21.82 -30.22 17.50
N LEU A 320 -20.76 -29.44 17.52
CA LEU A 320 -20.02 -29.11 18.74
C LEU A 320 -20.84 -28.21 19.67
N GLY A 321 -21.65 -27.31 19.12
CA GLY A 321 -22.63 -26.53 19.90
C GLY A 321 -23.59 -27.44 20.66
N ASP A 322 -24.20 -28.41 19.99
CA ASP A 322 -25.08 -29.40 20.63
C ASP A 322 -24.38 -30.22 21.72
N LEU A 323 -23.13 -30.62 21.47
CA LEU A 323 -22.32 -31.36 22.44
C LEU A 323 -22.03 -30.49 23.66
N LEU A 324 -21.59 -29.24 23.46
CA LEU A 324 -21.27 -28.31 24.53
C LEU A 324 -22.50 -27.98 25.39
N ILE A 325 -23.68 -27.85 24.77
CA ILE A 325 -24.95 -27.72 25.48
C ILE A 325 -25.20 -28.97 26.33
N ALA A 326 -25.08 -30.17 25.74
CA ALA A 326 -25.28 -31.43 26.47
C ALA A 326 -24.28 -31.65 27.62
N ILE A 327 -23.11 -31.00 27.58
CA ILE A 327 -22.12 -31.01 28.66
C ILE A 327 -22.44 -29.97 29.75
N ALA A 328 -23.02 -28.82 29.36
CA ALA A 328 -23.24 -27.68 30.24
C ALA A 328 -24.56 -27.75 31.02
N GLU A 329 -25.57 -28.44 30.48
CA GLU A 329 -26.85 -28.71 31.15
C GLU A 329 -26.73 -29.80 32.22
#